data_AF-A0A536TWM1-F1
#
_entry.id   AF-A0A536TWM1-F1
#
_cell.length_a   1.000
_cell.length_b   1.000
_cell.length_c   1.000
_cell.angle_alpha   90.00
_cell.angle_beta   90.00
_cell.angle_gamma   90.00
#
_symmetry.space_group_name_H-M   'P 1'
#
loop_
_entity.id
_entity.type
_entity.pdbx_description
1 polymer ?
#
loop_
_entity_poly.entity_id
_entity_poly.type
_entity_poly.pdbx_seq_one_letter_code
_entity_poly.pdbx_strand_id
1 'polypeptide(L)'
;MPSRRDFIKTTCGLALATGGTWLATHTHGAVPNPPGLAPLPAGAVASGDLEALAGKVPLIKRTWRPPNYETPLSYFSEEFTPNKAFFVRYHLASIPEIAADKWTLNVGGDAAA
;
A
#
# COMPACT_ATOMS: atom_id res chain seq x y z
N MET A 1 36.73 -19.58 21.32
CA MET A 1 35.35 -20.01 21.01
C MET A 1 34.55 -18.78 20.64
N PRO A 2 33.95 -18.71 19.44
CA PRO A 2 33.09 -17.58 19.06
C PRO A 2 31.91 -17.47 20.02
N SER A 3 31.62 -16.26 20.50
CA SER A 3 30.48 -16.07 21.41
C SER A 3 29.17 -16.00 20.62
N ARG A 4 28.03 -16.29 21.28
CA ARG A 4 26.69 -16.10 20.68
C ARG A 4 26.49 -14.68 20.12
N ARG A 5 27.13 -13.68 20.74
CA ARG A 5 27.10 -12.28 20.30
C ARG A 5 27.84 -12.07 18.98
N ASP A 6 28.96 -12.76 18.78
CA ASP A 6 29.75 -12.67 17.54
C ASP A 6 29.03 -13.37 16.38
N PHE A 7 28.34 -14.47 16.67
CA PHE A 7 27.48 -15.15 15.69
C PHE A 7 26.32 -14.26 15.23
N ILE A 8 25.61 -13.60 16.16
CA ILE A 8 24.50 -12.69 15.81
C ILE A 8 25.01 -11.51 14.98
N LYS A 9 26.13 -10.89 15.37
CA LYS A 9 26.72 -9.77 14.61
C LYS A 9 27.11 -10.17 13.19
N THR A 10 27.70 -11.35 13.02
CA THR A 10 28.16 -11.84 11.72
C THR A 10 26.99 -12.22 10.81
N THR A 11 26.01 -12.95 11.36
CA THR A 11 24.83 -13.42 10.59
C THR A 11 23.88 -12.28 10.23
N CYS A 12 23.60 -11.35 11.14
CA CYS A 12 22.79 -10.17 10.83
C CYS A 12 23.51 -9.20 9.88
N GLY A 13 24.84 -9.05 10.00
CA GLY A 13 25.65 -8.22 9.12
C GLY A 13 25.63 -8.70 7.66
N LEU A 14 25.72 -10.02 7.43
CA LEU A 14 25.62 -10.59 6.09
C LEU A 14 24.22 -10.46 5.48
N ALA A 15 23.16 -10.67 6.28
CA ALA A 15 21.78 -10.56 5.81
C ALA A 15 21.42 -9.13 5.36
N LEU A 16 21.98 -8.10 5.99
CA LEU A 16 21.81 -6.70 5.58
C LEU A 16 22.58 -6.38 4.29
N ALA A 17 23.76 -6.97 4.08
CA ALA A 17 24.60 -6.70 2.92
C ALA A 17 24.09 -7.34 1.62
N THR A 18 23.38 -8.48 1.69
CA THR A 18 22.88 -9.21 0.51
C THR A 18 21.35 -9.26 0.39
N GLY A 19 20.61 -9.10 1.50
CA GLY A 19 19.14 -9.18 1.53
C GLY A 19 18.42 -7.83 1.47
N GLY A 20 19.13 -6.71 1.62
CA GLY A 20 18.54 -5.37 1.67
C GLY A 20 17.77 -4.97 0.40
N THR A 21 18.21 -5.42 -0.78
CA THR A 21 17.53 -5.18 -2.06
C THR A 21 16.26 -6.01 -2.25
N TRP A 22 16.20 -7.22 -1.69
CA TRP A 22 15.01 -8.07 -1.77
C TRP A 22 13.89 -7.60 -0.84
N LEU A 23 14.21 -7.11 0.36
CA LEU A 23 13.19 -6.55 1.26
C LEU A 23 12.63 -5.20 0.75
N ALA A 24 13.45 -4.35 0.13
CA ALA A 24 13.04 -3.01 -0.31
C ALA A 24 11.88 -3.02 -1.33
N THR A 25 11.70 -4.09 -2.10
CA THR A 25 10.63 -4.20 -3.10
C THR A 25 9.27 -4.52 -2.49
N HIS A 26 9.21 -4.96 -1.22
CA HIS A 26 7.99 -5.35 -0.52
C HIS A 26 7.69 -4.44 0.68
N THR A 27 8.56 -3.48 0.99
CA THR A 27 8.31 -2.50 2.04
C THR A 27 7.34 -1.43 1.56
N HIS A 28 6.10 -1.51 2.02
CA HIS A 28 5.13 -0.42 1.95
C HIS A 28 5.62 0.71 2.86
N GLY A 29 6.20 1.76 2.29
CA GLY A 29 6.61 2.94 3.04
C GLY A 29 5.38 3.69 3.55
N ALA A 30 5.26 3.82 4.86
CA ALA A 30 4.31 4.72 5.50
C ALA A 30 5.03 5.96 6.03
N VAL A 31 4.46 7.15 5.84
CA VAL A 31 4.89 8.37 6.54
C VAL A 31 3.90 8.61 7.68
N PRO A 32 4.21 8.19 8.91
CA PRO A 32 3.30 8.33 10.05
C PRO A 32 3.25 9.78 10.56
N ASN A 33 2.12 10.16 11.15
CA ASN A 33 1.90 11.45 11.83
C ASN A 33 2.07 12.66 10.90
N PRO A 34 1.20 12.83 9.89
CA PRO A 34 1.23 14.03 9.06
C PRO A 34 1.04 15.31 9.92
N PRO A 35 1.73 16.42 9.58
CA PRO A 35 1.61 17.67 10.30
C PRO A 35 0.15 18.13 10.42
N GLY A 36 -0.23 18.64 11.59
CA GLY A 36 -1.56 19.21 11.84
C GLY A 36 -2.64 18.23 12.33
N LEU A 37 -2.38 16.91 12.34
CA LEU A 37 -3.32 15.92 12.90
C LEU A 37 -2.99 15.47 14.33
N ALA A 38 -1.83 15.82 14.86
CA ALA A 38 -1.35 15.38 16.19
C ALA A 38 -2.34 15.51 17.39
N PRO A 39 -3.22 16.53 17.48
CA PRO A 39 -4.17 16.60 18.60
C PRO A 39 -5.39 15.67 18.46
N LEU A 40 -5.55 14.96 17.33
CA LEU A 40 -6.69 14.09 17.07
C LEU A 40 -6.51 12.71 17.72
N PRO A 41 -7.59 11.94 17.92
CA PRO A 41 -7.50 10.55 18.35
C PRO A 41 -6.62 9.71 17.41
N ALA A 42 -5.92 8.70 17.94
CA ALA A 42 -4.95 7.90 17.19
C ALA A 42 -5.48 7.35 15.85
N GLY A 43 -6.75 6.93 15.79
CA GLY A 43 -7.38 6.47 14.55
C GLY A 43 -7.55 7.56 13.50
N ALA A 44 -7.79 8.80 13.92
CA ALA A 44 -7.89 9.97 13.03
C ALA A 44 -6.52 10.49 12.57
N VAL A 45 -5.48 10.30 13.39
CA VAL A 45 -4.09 10.55 12.97
C VAL A 45 -3.66 9.53 11.92
N ALA A 46 -3.88 8.24 12.20
CA ALA A 46 -3.50 7.13 11.33
C ALA A 46 -4.26 7.13 9.99
N SER A 47 -5.51 7.65 9.98
CA SER A 47 -6.25 7.88 8.75
C SER A 47 -5.73 9.09 7.96
N GLY A 48 -4.59 9.70 8.32
CA GLY A 48 -3.91 10.73 7.56
C GLY A 48 -2.59 10.26 6.92
N ASP A 49 -2.10 9.09 7.30
CA ASP A 49 -0.78 8.61 6.92
C ASP A 49 -0.68 8.41 5.40
N LEU A 50 0.50 8.72 4.83
CA LEU A 50 0.80 8.38 3.44
C LEU A 50 1.32 6.95 3.39
N GLU A 51 0.68 6.06 2.66
CA GLU A 51 1.07 4.66 2.52
C GLU A 51 1.05 4.25 1.04
N ALA A 52 2.12 3.57 0.59
CA ALA A 52 2.22 3.09 -0.78
C ALA A 52 1.59 1.69 -0.92
N LEU A 53 0.69 1.50 -1.88
CA LEU A 53 0.21 0.18 -2.30
C LEU A 53 1.05 -0.36 -3.48
N ALA A 54 0.94 -1.65 -3.79
CA ALA A 54 1.61 -2.22 -4.96
C ALA A 54 1.20 -1.46 -6.25
N GLY A 55 2.19 -0.97 -6.99
CA GLY A 55 1.97 -0.18 -8.22
C GLY A 55 1.48 1.25 -8.00
N LYS A 56 1.38 1.73 -6.76
CA LYS A 56 0.95 3.10 -6.42
C LYS A 56 2.08 3.88 -5.76
N VAL A 57 2.03 5.21 -5.90
CA VAL A 57 2.80 6.13 -5.05
C VAL A 57 2.19 6.15 -3.63
N PRO A 58 2.85 6.74 -2.62
CA PRO A 58 2.23 6.94 -1.32
C PRO A 58 0.93 7.74 -1.44
N LEU A 59 -0.19 7.13 -1.07
CA LEU A 59 -1.52 7.72 -1.06
C LEU A 59 -1.96 8.00 0.37
N ILE A 60 -2.93 8.89 0.55
CA ILE A 60 -3.47 9.20 1.87
C ILE A 60 -4.38 8.04 2.31
N LYS A 61 -3.97 7.29 3.34
CA LYS A 61 -4.73 6.17 3.88
C LYS A 61 -6.01 6.64 4.55
N ARG A 62 -7.15 6.01 4.29
CA ARG A 62 -8.40 6.25 5.06
C ARG A 62 -8.78 5.02 5.87
N THR A 63 -8.80 3.86 5.22
CA THR A 63 -9.02 2.57 5.88
C THR A 63 -8.13 1.50 5.26
N TRP A 64 -7.68 0.56 6.08
CA TRP A 64 -6.89 -0.59 5.62
C TRP A 64 -7.76 -1.76 5.13
N ARG A 65 -8.87 -2.06 5.82
CA ARG A 65 -9.74 -3.22 5.53
C ARG A 65 -11.23 -2.81 5.55
N PRO A 66 -11.85 -2.54 4.38
CA PRO A 66 -11.29 -2.62 3.03
C PRO A 66 -10.29 -1.49 2.72
N PRO A 67 -9.41 -1.64 1.72
CA PRO A 67 -8.46 -0.60 1.35
C PRO A 67 -9.18 0.59 0.71
N ASN A 68 -9.10 1.74 1.36
CA ASN A 68 -9.56 3.02 0.82
C ASN A 68 -8.47 4.08 1.02
N TYR A 69 -8.04 4.71 -0.07
CA TYR A 69 -6.92 5.64 -0.13
C TYR A 69 -7.24 6.79 -1.08
N GLU A 70 -6.86 8.00 -0.69
CA GLU A 70 -7.11 9.24 -1.43
C GLU A 70 -5.84 9.74 -2.13
N THR A 71 -6.03 10.37 -3.30
CA THR A 71 -4.97 11.03 -4.07
C THR A 71 -4.40 12.22 -3.27
N PRO A 72 -3.06 12.36 -3.13
CA PRO A 72 -2.47 13.55 -2.56
C PRO A 72 -2.79 14.82 -3.36
N LEU A 73 -3.00 15.95 -2.67
CA LEU A 73 -3.42 17.21 -3.28
C LEU A 73 -2.48 17.71 -4.40
N SER A 74 -1.19 17.37 -4.34
CA SER A 74 -0.20 17.77 -5.35
C SER A 74 -0.58 17.30 -6.77
N TYR A 75 -1.21 16.13 -6.91
CA TYR A 75 -1.57 15.55 -8.20
C TYR A 75 -2.80 16.18 -8.86
N PHE A 76 -3.57 17.01 -8.14
CA PHE A 76 -4.72 17.72 -8.73
C PHE A 76 -4.31 18.91 -9.60
N SER A 77 -3.02 19.27 -9.60
CA SER A 77 -2.46 20.26 -10.53
C SER A 77 -2.08 19.65 -11.88
N GLU A 78 -2.15 18.32 -12.02
CA GLU A 78 -1.92 17.62 -13.28
C GLU A 78 -3.22 17.55 -14.11
N GLU A 79 -3.11 17.59 -15.44
CA GLU A 79 -4.27 17.54 -16.34
C GLU A 79 -5.05 16.22 -16.22
N PHE A 80 -4.33 15.12 -16.01
CA PHE A 80 -4.89 13.80 -15.74
C PHE A 80 -4.20 13.18 -14.53
N THR A 81 -4.99 12.69 -13.57
CA THR A 81 -4.44 11.96 -12.43
C THR A 81 -3.81 10.64 -12.90
N PRO A 82 -2.49 10.43 -12.73
CA PRO A 82 -1.84 9.24 -13.26
C PRO A 82 -2.30 8.00 -12.51
N ASN A 83 -2.34 6.84 -13.18
CA ASN A 83 -2.82 5.58 -12.58
C ASN A 83 -2.11 5.25 -11.26
N LYS A 84 -0.82 5.57 -11.13
CA LYS A 84 -0.04 5.38 -9.89
C LYS A 84 -0.48 6.26 -8.72
N ALA A 85 -1.15 7.39 -8.97
CA ALA A 85 -1.67 8.32 -7.97
C ALA A 85 -3.20 8.29 -7.84
N PHE A 86 -3.90 7.55 -8.71
CA PHE A 86 -5.37 7.46 -8.69
C PHE A 86 -5.87 6.80 -7.40
N PHE A 87 -6.91 7.37 -6.80
CA PHE A 87 -7.52 6.91 -5.55
C PHE A 87 -7.96 5.43 -5.63
N VAL A 88 -8.04 4.79 -4.46
CA VAL A 88 -8.46 3.38 -4.33
C VAL A 88 -9.68 3.33 -3.42
N ARG A 89 -10.74 2.64 -3.85
CA ARG A 89 -11.95 2.48 -3.04
C ARG A 89 -12.52 1.07 -3.15
N TYR A 90 -12.64 0.38 -2.02
CA TYR A 90 -13.30 -0.92 -1.90
C TYR A 90 -14.39 -0.91 -0.82
N HIS A 91 -15.52 -1.54 -1.11
CA HIS A 91 -16.58 -1.78 -0.13
C HIS A 91 -16.35 -3.06 0.68
N LEU A 92 -15.72 -4.07 0.07
CA LEU A 92 -15.46 -5.38 0.67
C LEU A 92 -13.97 -5.63 0.80
N ALA A 93 -13.57 -6.28 1.90
CA ALA A 93 -12.17 -6.55 2.20
C ALA A 93 -11.57 -7.71 1.38
N SER A 94 -12.42 -8.57 0.82
CA SER A 94 -12.00 -9.72 0.02
C SER A 94 -11.83 -9.30 -1.43
N ILE A 95 -10.62 -8.86 -1.79
CA ILE A 95 -10.28 -8.48 -3.17
C ILE A 95 -9.91 -9.75 -3.95
N PRO A 96 -10.57 -10.06 -5.08
CA PRO A 96 -10.29 -11.25 -5.84
C PRO A 96 -8.99 -11.12 -6.66
N GLU A 97 -8.22 -12.20 -6.75
CA GLU A 97 -7.19 -12.37 -7.78
C GLU A 97 -7.85 -12.99 -9.03
N ILE A 98 -7.64 -12.38 -10.19
CA ILE A 98 -8.32 -12.76 -11.43
C ILE A 98 -7.31 -13.32 -12.44
N ALA A 99 -7.55 -14.55 -12.90
CA ALA A 99 -6.86 -15.13 -14.04
C ALA A 99 -7.50 -14.62 -15.34
N ALA A 100 -6.80 -13.73 -16.05
CA ALA A 100 -7.35 -13.02 -17.20
C ALA A 100 -7.72 -13.96 -18.38
N ASP A 101 -7.03 -15.08 -18.53
CA ASP A 101 -7.26 -16.11 -19.56
C ASP A 101 -8.54 -16.93 -19.32
N LYS A 102 -9.04 -16.94 -18.09
CA LYS A 102 -10.23 -17.70 -17.67
C LYS A 102 -11.42 -16.80 -17.33
N TRP A 103 -11.24 -15.49 -17.31
CA TRP A 103 -12.27 -14.55 -16.91
C TRP A 103 -13.35 -14.42 -17.99
N THR A 104 -14.62 -14.38 -17.57
CA THR A 104 -15.77 -14.14 -18.45
C THR A 104 -16.73 -13.16 -17.79
N LEU A 105 -17.47 -12.41 -18.61
CA LEU A 105 -18.55 -11.52 -18.17
C LEU A 105 -19.89 -12.17 -18.50
N ASN A 106 -20.71 -12.42 -17.48
CA ASN A 106 -22.10 -12.83 -17.70
C ASN A 106 -22.98 -11.59 -17.90
N VAL A 107 -23.62 -11.50 -19.07
CA VAL A 107 -24.57 -10.44 -19.42
C VAL A 107 -25.97 -11.04 -19.44
N GLY A 108 -26.89 -10.47 -18.67
CA GLY A 108 -28.27 -10.96 -18.55
C GLY A 108 -29.30 -9.83 -18.50
N GLY A 109 -30.57 -10.20 -18.37
CA GLY A 109 -31.73 -9.30 -18.41
C GLY A 109 -32.52 -9.45 -19.71
N ASP A 110 -33.69 -8.80 -19.79
CA ASP A 110 -34.67 -9.03 -20.86
C ASP A 110 -34.16 -8.70 -22.27
N ALA A 111 -33.25 -7.73 -22.39
CA ALA A 111 -32.64 -7.36 -23.66
C ALA A 111 -31.47 -8.27 -24.10
N ALA A 112 -31.03 -9.17 -23.21
CA ALA A 112 -29.91 -10.09 -23.45
C ALA A 112 -30.37 -11.56 -23.59
N ALA A 113 -31.68 -11.83 -23.47
CA ALA A 113 -32.29 -13.16 -23.59
C ALA A 113 -32.66 -13.51 -25.04
#